data_AF-A0A2E4DCT5-F1
#
_entry.id   AF-A0A2E4DCT5-F1
#
_cell.length_a   1.000
_cell.length_b   1.000
_cell.length_c   1.000
_cell.angle_alpha   90.00
_cell.angle_beta   90.00
_cell.angle_gamma   90.00
#
_symmetry.space_group_name_H-M   'P 1'
#
loop_
_entity.id
_entity.type
_entity.pdbx_description
1 polymer ?
#
loop_
_entity_poly.entity_id
_entity_poly.type
_entity_poly.pdbx_seq_one_letter_code
_entity_poly.pdbx_strand_id
1 'polypeptide(L)'
;MKILQFVIIILLAGCTFEKGSVSSQPGAINAKKMSVSFGKTVKTGTPKKLIKCNQYCSINLLKKTNKEDFNYLAFENFGFRGIGRCRGHALLTQKLIYLAQFDATAGCDLDQLECVQTYREGINKILHFKTHTFKGFSNMYEFSEHPKIAPILRGIVAGTSSRFRAGNGKIENQTYKTPQLNTFYEIKSRVERGEMPYVGVQGLLTGAHAVLAYKVAHVGSHSVLCVKDPNYSSGTAQICEHYFYIVDDEVYFKRADKDSDKMTYFSLTSDEDKRVVKYKSALKAQCLRESKAAKLCK
;
A
#
# COMPACT_ATOMS: atom_id res chain seq x y z
N MET A 1 -35.23 -21.10 -47.03
CA MET A 1 -34.96 -19.97 -47.94
C MET A 1 -34.29 -18.84 -47.16
N LYS A 2 -33.17 -18.34 -47.70
CA LYS A 2 -32.43 -17.11 -47.35
C LYS A 2 -31.59 -17.09 -46.06
N ILE A 3 -30.40 -17.69 -46.24
CA ILE A 3 -29.08 -17.20 -45.84
C ILE A 3 -29.02 -15.66 -45.80
N LEU A 4 -28.44 -15.07 -44.75
CA LEU A 4 -27.66 -13.84 -44.89
C LEU A 4 -26.51 -13.82 -43.88
N GLN A 5 -25.33 -14.13 -44.41
CA GLN A 5 -24.02 -13.68 -43.94
C GLN A 5 -23.95 -12.14 -43.93
N PHE A 6 -22.93 -11.56 -43.29
CA PHE A 6 -22.23 -10.30 -43.57
C PHE A 6 -21.75 -9.72 -42.22
N VAL A 7 -20.53 -9.26 -42.01
CA VAL A 7 -19.26 -9.31 -42.74
C VAL A 7 -18.20 -8.85 -41.73
N ILE A 8 -17.02 -9.46 -41.79
CA ILE A 8 -15.81 -9.02 -41.09
C ILE A 8 -15.23 -7.83 -41.87
N ILE A 9 -15.03 -6.69 -41.22
CA ILE A 9 -14.14 -5.64 -41.73
C ILE A 9 -12.99 -5.45 -40.74
N ILE A 10 -11.83 -5.89 -41.20
CA ILE A 10 -10.50 -5.61 -40.68
C ILE A 10 -10.17 -4.17 -41.06
N LEU A 11 -9.81 -3.34 -40.08
CA LEU A 11 -9.06 -2.11 -40.32
C LEU A 11 -7.73 -2.19 -39.57
N LEU A 12 -6.74 -2.67 -40.32
CA LEU A 12 -5.33 -2.44 -40.09
C LEU A 12 -5.04 -0.99 -40.50
N ALA A 13 -4.82 -0.11 -39.52
CA ALA A 13 -4.14 1.15 -39.75
C ALA A 13 -2.76 1.05 -39.11
N GLY A 14 -1.74 0.89 -39.96
CA GLY A 14 -0.36 1.09 -39.58
C GLY A 14 -0.10 2.55 -39.23
N CYS A 15 0.72 2.75 -38.22
CA CYS A 15 1.51 3.97 -38.09
C CYS A 15 2.96 3.58 -37.86
N THR A 16 3.76 4.22 -38.68
CA THR A 16 5.17 4.05 -38.97
C THR A 16 6.07 4.55 -37.85
N PHE A 17 7.26 3.93 -37.82
CA PHE A 17 8.48 4.35 -37.15
C PHE A 17 8.74 5.87 -37.13
N GLU A 18 9.15 6.38 -35.97
CA GLU A 18 10.21 7.39 -35.88
C GLU A 18 11.24 6.98 -34.81
N LYS A 19 12.48 6.81 -35.27
CA LYS A 19 13.70 6.60 -34.48
C LYS A 19 14.21 7.98 -34.03
N GLY A 20 14.20 8.24 -32.72
CA GLY A 20 14.92 9.36 -32.11
C GLY A 20 16.01 8.83 -31.18
N SER A 21 17.21 8.59 -31.71
CA SER A 21 18.41 8.28 -30.92
C SER A 21 19.03 9.57 -30.40
N VAL A 22 18.90 9.86 -29.11
CA VAL A 22 19.72 10.88 -28.44
C VAL A 22 20.82 10.16 -27.65
N SER A 23 22.00 10.14 -28.27
CA SER A 23 23.27 9.79 -27.65
C SER A 23 23.70 10.93 -26.72
N SER A 24 23.60 10.73 -25.41
CA SER A 24 24.32 11.55 -24.43
C SER A 24 25.52 10.75 -23.90
N GLN A 25 26.72 11.13 -24.36
CA GLN A 25 27.98 10.62 -23.86
C GLN A 25 28.16 10.95 -22.36
N PRO A 26 28.76 10.05 -21.57
CA PRO A 26 29.12 10.34 -20.19
C PRO A 26 30.33 11.27 -20.13
N GLY A 27 30.14 12.48 -19.61
CA GLY A 27 31.22 13.40 -19.26
C GLY A 27 32.05 12.83 -18.10
N ALA A 28 33.35 12.69 -18.34
CA ALA A 28 34.34 12.27 -17.36
C ALA A 28 34.41 13.28 -16.20
N ILE A 29 34.08 12.83 -14.99
CA ILE A 29 34.32 13.61 -13.76
C ILE A 29 35.72 13.27 -13.26
N ASN A 30 36.59 14.28 -13.33
CA ASN A 30 37.93 14.28 -12.78
C ASN A 30 37.92 13.94 -11.28
N ALA A 31 38.51 12.80 -10.92
CA ALA A 31 38.81 12.41 -9.55
C ALA A 31 39.96 13.26 -9.00
N LYS A 32 39.63 14.40 -8.37
CA LYS A 32 40.59 15.16 -7.57
C LYS A 32 40.75 14.45 -6.22
N LYS A 33 41.85 13.70 -6.06
CA LYS A 33 42.31 13.17 -4.77
C LYS A 33 42.50 14.33 -3.79
N MET A 34 41.56 14.51 -2.85
CA MET A 34 41.81 15.25 -1.61
C MET A 34 42.19 14.26 -0.53
N SER A 35 43.48 14.27 -0.17
CA SER A 35 44.01 13.63 1.02
C SER A 35 43.52 14.38 2.25
N VAL A 36 42.49 13.85 2.93
CA VAL A 36 42.08 14.32 4.25
C VAL A 36 42.83 13.50 5.30
N SER A 37 43.68 14.16 6.08
CA SER A 37 44.40 13.56 7.20
C SER A 37 43.41 13.05 8.26
N PHE A 38 43.45 11.75 8.55
CA PHE A 38 42.74 11.16 9.68
C PHE A 38 43.43 11.52 10.99
N GLY A 39 43.06 12.68 11.55
CA GLY A 39 43.40 13.08 12.90
C GLY A 39 42.13 13.22 13.74
N LYS A 40 41.52 12.12 14.18
CA LYS A 40 40.54 12.13 15.27
C LYS A 40 40.75 10.93 16.17
N THR A 41 41.46 11.19 17.26
CA THR A 41 41.50 10.41 18.49
C THR A 41 40.06 10.10 18.92
N VAL A 42 39.66 8.83 18.81
CA VAL A 42 38.38 8.36 19.31
C VAL A 42 38.42 8.42 20.83
N LYS A 43 37.79 9.44 21.41
CA LYS A 43 37.48 9.46 22.84
C LYS A 43 36.63 8.22 23.13
N THR A 44 37.17 7.31 23.93
CA THR A 44 36.48 6.15 24.50
C THR A 44 35.31 6.64 25.34
N GLY A 45 34.15 6.79 24.70
CA GLY A 45 32.90 7.15 25.35
C GLY A 45 32.48 6.03 26.30
N THR A 46 32.04 6.44 27.49
CA THR A 46 31.43 5.61 28.53
C THR A 46 30.43 4.62 27.90
N PRO A 47 30.39 3.33 28.31
CA PRO A 47 29.47 2.36 27.73
C PRO A 47 28.03 2.87 27.87
N LYS A 48 27.39 3.27 26.75
CA LYS A 48 25.98 3.64 26.77
C LYS A 48 25.20 2.43 27.26
N LYS A 49 24.56 2.55 28.42
CA LYS A 49 23.70 1.51 28.99
C LYS A 49 22.63 1.15 27.95
N LEU A 50 22.79 0.00 27.30
CA LEU A 50 21.87 -0.47 26.27
C LEU A 50 20.47 -0.59 26.88
N ILE A 51 19.49 0.00 26.22
CA ILE A 51 18.08 -0.07 26.61
C ILE A 51 17.51 -1.47 26.32
N LYS A 52 16.43 -1.85 27.02
CA LYS A 52 15.77 -3.14 26.78
C LYS A 52 15.17 -3.16 25.37
N CYS A 53 15.30 -4.28 24.64
CA CYS A 53 14.80 -4.38 23.27
C CYS A 53 13.30 -4.07 23.11
N ASN A 54 12.49 -4.41 24.11
CA ASN A 54 11.06 -4.05 24.12
C ASN A 54 10.82 -2.54 24.12
N GLN A 55 11.64 -1.77 24.86
CA GLN A 55 11.56 -0.32 24.89
C GLN A 55 12.06 0.28 23.57
N TYR A 56 13.20 -0.22 23.06
CA TYR A 56 13.75 0.20 21.77
C TYR A 56 12.74 0.03 20.64
N CYS A 57 12.10 -1.14 20.56
CA CYS A 57 11.16 -1.43 19.49
C CYS A 57 9.86 -0.66 19.62
N SER A 58 9.36 -0.42 20.83
CA SER A 58 8.12 0.37 20.99
C SER A 58 8.26 1.80 20.44
N ILE A 59 9.44 2.40 20.53
CA ILE A 59 9.74 3.74 19.99
C ILE A 59 9.91 3.71 18.47
N ASN A 60 10.56 2.68 17.93
CA ASN A 60 10.95 2.65 16.52
C ASN A 60 9.94 2.01 15.57
N LEU A 61 8.94 1.27 16.08
CA LEU A 61 7.89 0.64 15.27
C LEU A 61 7.05 1.66 14.48
N LEU A 62 6.93 2.89 14.97
CA LEU A 62 6.15 3.96 14.34
C LEU A 62 6.89 4.66 13.18
N LYS A 63 8.22 4.48 13.05
CA LYS A 63 9.03 5.20 12.06
C LYS A 63 9.19 4.48 10.73
N LYS A 64 8.98 3.15 10.70
CA LYS A 64 9.31 2.30 9.53
C LYS A 64 8.18 2.24 8.47
N THR A 65 7.00 2.78 8.75
CA THR A 65 5.79 2.60 7.91
C THR A 65 5.54 3.67 6.84
N ASN A 66 6.43 4.67 6.68
CA ASN A 66 6.09 5.90 5.93
C ASN A 66 6.94 6.21 4.69
N LYS A 67 7.55 5.21 4.06
CA LYS A 67 8.11 5.40 2.71
C LYS A 67 7.41 4.43 1.78
N GLU A 68 6.55 4.95 0.92
CA GLU A 68 6.79 4.90 -0.52
C GLU A 68 5.54 5.29 -1.32
N ASP A 69 5.82 6.07 -2.34
CA ASP A 69 4.95 6.55 -3.38
C ASP A 69 4.31 5.41 -4.21
N PHE A 70 4.80 4.17 -4.07
CA PHE A 70 4.37 2.97 -4.82
C PHE A 70 3.73 1.88 -3.95
N ASN A 71 3.03 2.29 -2.89
CA ASN A 71 2.27 1.39 -2.02
C ASN A 71 0.89 1.03 -2.61
N TYR A 72 0.83 0.52 -3.85
CA TYR A 72 -0.38 -0.04 -4.46
C TYR A 72 -0.07 -1.28 -5.29
N LEU A 73 -1.08 -2.14 -5.49
CA LEU A 73 -0.97 -3.26 -6.42
C LEU A 73 -1.07 -2.72 -7.85
N ALA A 74 -0.24 -3.22 -8.77
CA ALA A 74 -0.16 -2.77 -10.16
C ALA A 74 -1.35 -3.20 -11.03
N PHE A 75 -2.27 -3.97 -10.47
CA PHE A 75 -3.50 -4.34 -11.15
C PHE A 75 -4.70 -3.74 -10.43
N GLU A 76 -5.60 -3.17 -11.22
CA GLU A 76 -6.93 -2.82 -10.76
C GLU A 76 -7.69 -4.07 -10.32
N ASN A 77 -8.68 -3.85 -9.47
CA ASN A 77 -9.65 -4.88 -9.15
C ASN A 77 -10.31 -5.44 -10.43
N PHE A 78 -10.51 -6.76 -10.46
CA PHE A 78 -10.99 -7.47 -11.63
C PHE A 78 -12.30 -8.19 -11.30
N GLY A 79 -13.24 -8.19 -12.24
CA GLY A 79 -14.55 -8.83 -12.13
C GLY A 79 -15.69 -7.87 -11.79
N PHE A 80 -16.83 -8.06 -12.45
CA PHE A 80 -17.99 -7.19 -12.31
C PHE A 80 -18.75 -7.48 -11.01
N ARG A 81 -18.93 -6.43 -10.19
CA ARG A 81 -19.93 -6.29 -9.11
C ARG A 81 -19.67 -7.09 -7.84
N GLY A 82 -19.02 -6.46 -6.87
CA GLY A 82 -19.08 -6.90 -5.47
C GLY A 82 -18.05 -6.22 -4.56
N ILE A 83 -18.50 -5.77 -3.39
CA ILE A 83 -17.66 -5.23 -2.31
C ILE A 83 -16.54 -6.22 -1.94
N GLY A 84 -16.79 -7.53 -2.08
CA GLY A 84 -15.85 -8.59 -1.72
C GLY A 84 -14.49 -8.50 -2.41
N ARG A 85 -14.42 -8.18 -3.71
CA ARG A 85 -13.13 -8.12 -4.43
C ARG A 85 -12.38 -6.81 -4.17
N CYS A 86 -13.09 -5.68 -4.12
CA CYS A 86 -12.53 -4.38 -3.70
C CYS A 86 -11.88 -4.54 -2.32
N ARG A 87 -12.57 -5.27 -1.44
CA ARG A 87 -12.07 -5.62 -0.13
C ARG A 87 -10.86 -6.53 -0.15
N GLY A 88 -10.92 -7.65 -0.87
CA GLY A 88 -9.79 -8.59 -0.97
C GLY A 88 -8.52 -7.87 -1.43
N HIS A 89 -8.67 -6.95 -2.36
CA HIS A 89 -7.61 -6.10 -2.88
C HIS A 89 -7.06 -5.15 -1.81
N ALA A 90 -7.93 -4.40 -1.14
CA ALA A 90 -7.54 -3.51 -0.05
C ALA A 90 -6.86 -4.27 1.10
N LEU A 91 -7.36 -5.45 1.51
CA LEU A 91 -6.76 -6.24 2.58
C LEU A 91 -5.39 -6.81 2.21
N LEU A 92 -5.22 -7.28 0.98
CA LEU A 92 -3.93 -7.75 0.49
C LEU A 92 -2.93 -6.59 0.42
N THR A 93 -3.34 -5.46 -0.13
CA THR A 93 -2.57 -4.22 -0.20
C THR A 93 -2.11 -3.79 1.20
N GLN A 94 -3.04 -3.69 2.16
CA GLN A 94 -2.75 -3.34 3.55
C GLN A 94 -1.72 -4.31 4.17
N LYS A 95 -1.88 -5.63 3.98
CA LYS A 95 -0.92 -6.63 4.49
C LYS A 95 0.48 -6.46 3.92
N LEU A 96 0.59 -6.26 2.60
CA LEU A 96 1.87 -6.08 1.95
C LEU A 96 2.55 -4.78 2.42
N ILE A 97 1.81 -3.67 2.51
CA ILE A 97 2.36 -2.40 3.02
C ILE A 97 2.93 -2.56 4.43
N TYR A 98 2.23 -3.27 5.32
CA TYR A 98 2.71 -3.43 6.70
C TYR A 98 3.84 -4.43 6.86
N LEU A 99 3.90 -5.50 6.05
CA LEU A 99 4.69 -6.68 6.37
C LEU A 99 5.74 -7.04 5.32
N ALA A 100 5.61 -6.54 4.09
CA ALA A 100 6.56 -6.78 3.03
C ALA A 100 7.68 -5.72 3.07
N GLN A 101 8.89 -6.17 2.78
CA GLN A 101 10.02 -5.32 2.43
C GLN A 101 10.47 -5.72 1.04
N PHE A 102 10.89 -4.74 0.25
CA PHE A 102 11.36 -4.94 -1.11
C PHE A 102 12.83 -4.58 -1.17
N ASP A 103 13.61 -5.45 -1.80
CA ASP A 103 15.05 -5.34 -1.92
C ASP A 103 15.42 -5.55 -3.39
N ALA A 104 15.88 -4.48 -4.04
CA ALA A 104 16.24 -4.48 -5.46
C ALA A 104 17.52 -5.30 -5.77
N THR A 105 18.17 -5.91 -4.77
CA THR A 105 19.22 -6.90 -5.01
C THR A 105 18.70 -8.06 -5.87
N ALA A 106 19.60 -8.73 -6.58
CA ALA A 106 19.25 -9.80 -7.50
C ALA A 106 18.32 -10.85 -6.86
N GLY A 107 17.13 -11.01 -7.46
CA GLY A 107 16.20 -12.08 -7.16
C GLY A 107 16.62 -13.40 -7.83
N CYS A 108 15.81 -14.44 -7.64
CA CYS A 108 15.93 -15.66 -8.42
C CYS A 108 15.17 -15.53 -9.76
N ASP A 109 15.41 -16.44 -10.69
CA ASP A 109 14.73 -16.49 -11.98
C ASP A 109 13.28 -17.01 -11.86
N LEU A 110 12.31 -16.14 -12.12
CA LEU A 110 10.87 -16.44 -11.99
C LEU A 110 10.32 -17.35 -13.09
N ASP A 111 11.10 -17.72 -14.10
CA ASP A 111 10.75 -18.82 -15.00
C ASP A 111 11.04 -20.20 -14.39
N GLN A 112 11.84 -20.26 -13.31
CA GLN A 112 12.06 -21.48 -12.54
C GLN A 112 10.95 -21.69 -11.50
N LEU A 113 10.38 -22.90 -11.48
CA LEU A 113 9.29 -23.26 -10.56
C LEU A 113 9.68 -23.09 -9.09
N GLU A 114 10.91 -23.45 -8.72
CA GLU A 114 11.45 -23.32 -7.36
C GLU A 114 11.49 -21.85 -6.91
N CYS A 115 11.87 -20.95 -7.81
CA CYS A 115 11.88 -19.53 -7.53
C CYS A 115 10.45 -19.01 -7.27
N VAL A 116 9.50 -19.34 -8.15
CA VAL A 116 8.09 -18.98 -7.97
C VAL A 116 7.56 -19.51 -6.64
N GLN A 117 7.94 -20.73 -6.26
CA GLN A 117 7.55 -21.32 -4.98
C GLN A 117 8.11 -20.54 -3.78
N THR A 118 9.35 -20.07 -3.85
CA THR A 118 9.95 -19.19 -2.82
C THR A 118 9.13 -17.91 -2.64
N TYR A 119 8.71 -17.27 -3.74
CA TYR A 119 7.84 -16.09 -3.65
C TYR A 119 6.44 -16.43 -3.12
N ARG A 120 5.85 -17.58 -3.48
CA ARG A 120 4.58 -18.06 -2.91
C ARG A 120 4.67 -18.24 -1.40
N GLU A 121 5.76 -18.81 -0.90
CA GLU A 121 6.00 -18.96 0.53
C GLU A 121 6.18 -17.61 1.23
N GLY A 122 6.89 -16.67 0.60
CA GLY A 122 6.99 -15.30 1.04
C GLY A 122 5.62 -14.63 1.17
N ILE A 123 4.78 -14.70 0.13
CA ILE A 123 3.39 -14.22 0.15
C ILE A 123 2.61 -14.92 1.27
N ASN A 124 2.75 -16.23 1.42
CA ASN A 124 2.04 -16.98 2.47
C ASN A 124 2.45 -16.53 3.89
N LYS A 125 3.72 -16.19 4.11
CA LYS A 125 4.19 -15.58 5.37
C LYS A 125 3.46 -14.26 5.64
N ILE A 126 3.36 -13.38 4.64
CA ILE A 126 2.61 -12.11 4.74
C ILE A 126 1.13 -12.34 5.09
N LEU A 127 0.48 -13.30 4.40
CA LEU A 127 -0.92 -13.65 4.68
C LEU A 127 -1.13 -14.11 6.12
N HIS A 128 -0.15 -14.80 6.70
CA HIS A 128 -0.15 -15.27 8.08
C HIS A 128 0.50 -14.29 9.08
N PHE A 129 0.53 -12.99 8.76
CA PHE A 129 1.02 -11.93 9.64
C PHE A 129 2.48 -12.13 10.08
N LYS A 130 3.34 -12.59 9.16
CA LYS A 130 4.79 -12.63 9.33
C LYS A 130 5.41 -11.67 8.34
N THR A 131 6.50 -11.01 8.73
CA THR A 131 7.22 -10.10 7.84
C THR A 131 8.11 -10.89 6.88
N HIS A 132 8.31 -10.36 5.67
CA HIS A 132 9.13 -11.01 4.66
C HIS A 132 9.78 -9.98 3.74
N THR A 133 11.00 -10.26 3.29
CA THR A 133 11.72 -9.44 2.31
C THR A 133 11.71 -10.14 0.97
N PHE A 134 11.11 -9.52 -0.04
CA PHE A 134 11.11 -9.96 -1.42
C PHE A 134 12.31 -9.33 -2.14
N LYS A 135 13.24 -10.16 -2.60
CA LYS A 135 14.38 -9.73 -3.42
C LYS A 135 13.96 -9.56 -4.87
N GLY A 136 14.76 -8.86 -5.68
CA GLY A 136 14.54 -8.68 -7.11
C GLY A 136 13.47 -7.65 -7.47
N PHE A 137 12.95 -6.92 -6.47
CA PHE A 137 11.91 -5.92 -6.66
C PHE A 137 12.20 -4.72 -5.76
N SER A 138 11.99 -3.52 -6.28
CA SER A 138 12.25 -2.28 -5.56
C SER A 138 11.08 -1.86 -4.68
N ASN A 139 9.86 -2.23 -5.07
CA ASN A 139 8.62 -1.85 -4.37
C ASN A 139 7.47 -2.82 -4.68
N MET A 140 6.31 -2.57 -4.04
CA MET A 140 5.12 -3.39 -4.19
C MET A 140 4.51 -3.34 -5.60
N TYR A 141 4.57 -2.19 -6.27
CA TYR A 141 4.04 -2.03 -7.62
C TYR A 141 4.79 -2.97 -8.58
N GLU A 142 6.12 -2.86 -8.65
CA GLU A 142 6.98 -3.71 -9.49
C GLU A 142 6.78 -5.20 -9.20
N PHE A 143 6.73 -5.57 -7.91
CA PHE A 143 6.46 -6.95 -7.48
C PHE A 143 5.12 -7.48 -7.98
N SER A 144 4.07 -6.66 -7.90
CA SER A 144 2.71 -7.05 -8.25
C SER A 144 2.38 -6.93 -9.73
N GLU A 145 3.22 -6.24 -10.51
CA GLU A 145 3.15 -6.15 -11.97
C GLU A 145 3.71 -7.40 -12.65
N HIS A 146 4.65 -8.10 -12.00
CA HIS A 146 5.35 -9.24 -12.61
C HIS A 146 4.39 -10.36 -13.10
N PRO A 147 4.49 -10.84 -14.35
CA PRO A 147 3.52 -11.78 -14.95
C PRO A 147 3.32 -13.11 -14.22
N LYS A 148 4.33 -13.59 -13.48
CA LYS A 148 4.23 -14.82 -12.66
C LYS A 148 3.65 -14.57 -11.27
N ILE A 149 3.77 -13.34 -10.74
CA ILE A 149 3.33 -12.97 -9.39
C ILE A 149 1.89 -12.43 -9.42
N ALA A 150 1.56 -11.58 -10.40
CA ALA A 150 0.25 -10.97 -10.54
C ALA A 150 -0.90 -12.01 -10.48
N PRO A 151 -0.87 -13.15 -11.19
CA PRO A 151 -1.93 -14.17 -11.10
C PRO A 151 -2.09 -14.75 -9.69
N ILE A 152 -1.00 -14.89 -8.93
CA ILE A 152 -1.01 -15.41 -7.55
C ILE A 152 -1.75 -14.44 -6.63
N LEU A 153 -1.36 -13.15 -6.71
CA LEU A 153 -1.98 -12.09 -5.92
C LEU A 153 -3.46 -11.91 -6.28
N ARG A 154 -3.80 -11.94 -7.58
CA ARG A 154 -5.19 -11.94 -8.06
C ARG A 154 -5.97 -13.14 -7.50
N GLY A 155 -5.40 -14.35 -7.51
CA GLY A 155 -6.02 -15.53 -6.90
C GLY A 155 -6.34 -15.33 -5.41
N ILE A 156 -5.45 -14.70 -4.66
CA ILE A 156 -5.65 -14.38 -3.23
C ILE A 156 -6.75 -13.33 -3.04
N VAL A 157 -6.76 -12.26 -3.85
CA VAL A 157 -7.81 -11.22 -3.82
C VAL A 157 -9.17 -11.86 -4.07
N ALA A 158 -9.28 -12.69 -5.10
CA ALA A 158 -10.51 -13.40 -5.43
C ALA A 158 -10.94 -14.36 -4.29
N GLY A 159 -10.01 -15.13 -3.73
CA GLY A 159 -10.30 -16.07 -2.63
C GLY A 159 -10.69 -15.40 -1.31
N THR A 160 -10.22 -14.18 -1.07
CA THR A 160 -10.57 -13.39 0.13
C THR A 160 -12.00 -12.85 0.06
N SER A 161 -12.51 -12.61 -1.16
CA SER A 161 -13.80 -11.96 -1.39
C SER A 161 -15.03 -12.75 -0.94
N SER A 162 -14.97 -14.09 -0.92
CA SER A 162 -16.12 -14.97 -0.69
C SER A 162 -16.32 -15.40 0.77
N ARG A 163 -15.34 -15.17 1.65
CA ARG A 163 -15.28 -15.81 2.98
C ARG A 163 -15.65 -14.91 4.16
N PHE A 164 -16.14 -13.69 3.93
CA PHE A 164 -16.13 -12.69 5.00
C PHE A 164 -17.44 -11.89 5.18
N ARG A 165 -17.92 -11.83 6.44
CA ARG A 165 -18.91 -10.86 6.94
C ARG A 165 -18.22 -9.81 7.84
N ALA A 166 -18.17 -8.55 7.43
CA ALA A 166 -17.63 -7.47 8.26
C ALA A 166 -18.76 -6.82 9.07
N GLY A 167 -18.56 -6.66 10.37
CA GLY A 167 -19.41 -5.81 11.20
C GLY A 167 -18.87 -4.39 11.26
N ASN A 168 -19.62 -3.49 11.90
CA ASN A 168 -19.16 -2.13 12.15
C ASN A 168 -18.00 -2.12 13.16
N GLY A 169 -16.97 -1.35 12.84
CA GLY A 169 -15.81 -1.12 13.69
C GLY A 169 -16.17 -0.33 14.94
N LYS A 170 -15.29 -0.40 15.94
CA LYS A 170 -15.44 0.39 17.15
C LYS A 170 -15.09 1.86 16.84
N ILE A 171 -16.06 2.74 17.09
CA ILE A 171 -15.89 4.19 17.05
C ILE A 171 -15.78 4.65 18.50
N GLU A 172 -14.64 5.22 18.89
CA GLU A 172 -14.38 5.62 20.28
C GLU A 172 -15.07 6.93 20.64
N ASN A 173 -15.14 7.85 19.67
CA ASN A 173 -15.75 9.16 19.84
C ASN A 173 -17.02 9.29 18.98
N GLN A 174 -18.18 9.38 19.65
CA GLN A 174 -19.49 9.53 19.02
C GLN A 174 -20.14 10.90 19.32
N THR A 175 -19.33 11.96 19.42
CA THR A 175 -19.79 13.31 19.79
C THR A 175 -20.33 14.15 18.63
N TYR A 176 -20.10 13.72 17.39
CA TYR A 176 -20.52 14.46 16.20
C TYR A 176 -21.96 14.13 15.78
N LYS A 177 -22.59 15.07 15.08
CA LYS A 177 -24.02 15.05 14.70
C LYS A 177 -24.43 13.82 13.90
N THR A 178 -23.56 13.29 13.05
CA THR A 178 -23.88 12.17 12.15
C THR A 178 -22.93 10.98 12.37
N PRO A 179 -23.39 9.73 12.17
CA PRO A 179 -22.53 8.54 12.21
C PRO A 179 -21.33 8.62 11.25
N GLN A 180 -21.53 9.18 10.06
CA GLN A 180 -20.49 9.36 9.04
C GLN A 180 -19.40 10.31 9.52
N LEU A 181 -19.78 11.41 10.17
CA LEU A 181 -18.84 12.38 10.71
C LEU A 181 -18.03 11.79 11.88
N ASN A 182 -18.69 11.06 12.78
CA ASN A 182 -18.01 10.30 13.84
C ASN A 182 -16.98 9.30 13.27
N THR A 183 -17.38 8.58 12.22
CA THR A 183 -16.50 7.63 11.53
C THR A 183 -15.33 8.34 10.85
N PHE A 184 -15.55 9.51 10.24
CA PHE A 184 -14.47 10.29 9.60
C PHE A 184 -13.40 10.69 10.61
N TYR A 185 -13.79 11.26 11.74
CA TYR A 185 -12.84 11.68 12.76
C TYR A 185 -12.15 10.50 13.46
N GLU A 186 -12.83 9.38 13.64
CA GLU A 186 -12.21 8.14 14.12
C GLU A 186 -11.13 7.65 13.14
N ILE A 187 -11.43 7.59 11.85
CA ILE A 187 -10.48 7.17 10.81
C ILE A 187 -9.30 8.15 10.73
N LYS A 188 -9.57 9.46 10.77
CA LYS A 188 -8.54 10.50 10.82
C LYS A 188 -7.59 10.27 11.99
N SER A 189 -8.12 10.05 13.19
CA SER A 189 -7.32 9.79 14.39
C SER A 189 -6.48 8.51 14.28
N ARG A 190 -7.01 7.44 13.67
CA ARG A 190 -6.27 6.20 13.39
C ARG A 190 -5.12 6.43 12.42
N VAL A 191 -5.36 7.17 11.34
CA VAL A 191 -4.31 7.53 10.37
C VAL A 191 -3.21 8.37 11.02
N GLU A 192 -3.57 9.33 11.88
CA GLU A 192 -2.59 10.13 12.65
C GLU A 192 -1.75 9.27 13.62
N ARG A 193 -2.27 8.11 14.06
CA ARG A 193 -1.52 7.09 14.82
C ARG A 193 -0.69 6.14 13.94
N GLY A 194 -0.63 6.37 12.63
CA GLY A 194 0.11 5.53 11.67
C GLY A 194 -0.61 4.23 11.30
N GLU A 195 -1.93 4.17 11.51
CA GLU A 195 -2.77 3.06 11.08
C GLU A 195 -3.28 3.31 9.64
N MET A 196 -3.59 2.24 8.91
CA MET A 196 -4.11 2.30 7.54
C MET A 196 -5.51 1.68 7.48
N PRO A 197 -6.52 2.29 8.13
CA PRO A 197 -7.83 1.70 8.29
C PRO A 197 -8.51 1.42 6.95
N TYR A 198 -9.15 0.25 6.89
CA TYR A 198 -10.04 -0.15 5.81
C TYR A 198 -11.42 0.49 5.98
N VAL A 199 -11.90 1.16 4.93
CA VAL A 199 -13.14 1.95 4.96
C VAL A 199 -14.09 1.44 3.87
N GLY A 200 -15.29 1.05 4.27
CA GLY A 200 -16.40 0.76 3.36
C GLY A 200 -17.19 2.03 3.07
N VAL A 201 -17.46 2.30 1.80
CA VAL A 201 -18.15 3.51 1.37
C VAL A 201 -19.26 3.22 0.36
N GLN A 202 -20.27 4.08 0.34
CA GLN A 202 -21.29 4.10 -0.69
C GLN A 202 -21.69 5.53 -0.98
N GLY A 203 -21.73 5.89 -2.25
CA GLY A 203 -22.31 7.13 -2.74
C GLY A 203 -23.04 6.88 -4.06
N LEU A 204 -23.68 7.91 -4.61
CA LEU A 204 -24.49 7.77 -5.82
C LEU A 204 -23.61 7.48 -7.05
N LEU A 205 -22.48 8.17 -7.17
CA LEU A 205 -21.55 8.06 -8.30
C LEU A 205 -20.46 7.00 -8.08
N THR A 206 -20.11 6.78 -6.81
CA THR A 206 -19.08 5.83 -6.36
C THR A 206 -19.63 4.40 -6.36
N GLY A 207 -20.92 4.25 -6.03
CA GLY A 207 -21.49 2.94 -5.71
C GLY A 207 -20.90 2.37 -4.43
N ALA A 208 -21.22 1.11 -4.12
CA ALA A 208 -20.67 0.43 -2.95
C ALA A 208 -19.22 -0.01 -3.21
N HIS A 209 -18.30 0.49 -2.39
CA HIS A 209 -16.87 0.38 -2.61
C HIS A 209 -16.07 0.29 -1.31
N ALA A 210 -14.77 0.05 -1.43
CA ALA A 210 -13.87 -0.05 -0.31
C ALA A 210 -12.50 0.54 -0.60
N VAL A 211 -11.96 1.31 0.35
CA VAL A 211 -10.70 2.03 0.22
C VAL A 211 -9.84 1.91 1.48
N LEU A 212 -8.57 2.27 1.39
CA LEU A 212 -7.65 2.34 2.54
C LEU A 212 -7.26 3.79 2.82
N ALA A 213 -7.60 4.32 3.99
CA ALA A 213 -7.11 5.64 4.39
C ALA A 213 -5.68 5.53 4.93
N TYR A 214 -4.81 6.46 4.53
CA TYR A 214 -3.36 6.33 4.83
C TYR A 214 -2.67 7.63 5.24
N LYS A 215 -3.25 8.79 4.97
CA LYS A 215 -2.63 10.08 5.29
C LYS A 215 -3.66 11.18 5.51
N VAL A 216 -3.41 12.08 6.45
CA VAL A 216 -4.10 13.36 6.55
C VAL A 216 -3.31 14.40 5.77
N ALA A 217 -3.98 15.16 4.91
CA ALA A 217 -3.36 16.20 4.09
C ALA A 217 -4.28 17.44 4.01
N HIS A 218 -3.85 18.43 3.24
CA HIS A 218 -4.65 19.60 2.89
C HIS A 218 -4.75 19.73 1.38
N VAL A 219 -5.96 20.01 0.89
CA VAL A 219 -6.24 20.32 -0.51
C VAL A 219 -7.05 21.60 -0.52
N GLY A 220 -6.45 22.68 -1.02
CA GLY A 220 -6.99 24.03 -0.83
C GLY A 220 -7.12 24.37 0.65
N SER A 221 -8.31 24.82 1.08
CA SER A 221 -8.63 25.14 2.47
C SER A 221 -9.13 23.94 3.29
N HIS A 222 -9.29 22.76 2.69
CA HIS A 222 -9.87 21.60 3.37
C HIS A 222 -8.79 20.69 3.95
N SER A 223 -8.97 20.29 5.21
CA SER A 223 -8.28 19.13 5.77
C SER A 223 -8.94 17.87 5.20
N VAL A 224 -8.15 17.04 4.53
CA VAL A 224 -8.64 15.86 3.81
C VAL A 224 -7.98 14.59 4.35
N LEU A 225 -8.68 13.48 4.16
CA LEU A 225 -8.20 12.15 4.47
C LEU A 225 -7.88 11.41 3.16
N CYS A 226 -6.61 11.29 2.84
CA CYS A 226 -6.12 10.61 1.64
C CYS A 226 -6.38 9.11 1.72
N VAL A 227 -6.88 8.56 0.62
CA VAL A 227 -7.20 7.13 0.51
C VAL A 227 -6.64 6.51 -0.76
N LYS A 228 -6.41 5.19 -0.71
CA LYS A 228 -6.05 4.36 -1.86
C LYS A 228 -7.30 3.63 -2.34
N ASP A 229 -7.63 3.81 -3.61
CA ASP A 229 -8.75 3.14 -4.28
C ASP A 229 -8.20 1.94 -5.06
N PRO A 230 -8.60 0.69 -4.74
CA PRO A 230 -8.11 -0.50 -5.43
C PRO A 230 -8.63 -0.65 -6.88
N ASN A 231 -9.58 0.18 -7.31
CA ASN A 231 -10.13 0.22 -8.67
C ASN A 231 -9.51 1.34 -9.52
N TYR A 232 -8.45 2.00 -9.04
CA TYR A 232 -7.77 3.06 -9.78
C TYR A 232 -6.26 2.95 -9.57
N SER A 233 -5.50 3.05 -10.64
CA SER A 233 -4.05 3.19 -10.61
C SER A 233 -3.64 4.18 -11.69
N SER A 234 -3.12 5.34 -11.31
CA SER A 234 -2.62 6.31 -12.28
C SER A 234 -1.31 5.87 -12.94
N GLY A 235 -0.65 4.82 -12.42
CA GLY A 235 0.71 4.41 -12.79
C GLY A 235 1.78 5.44 -12.39
N THR A 236 1.38 6.54 -11.77
CA THR A 236 2.25 7.61 -11.29
C THR A 236 2.04 7.80 -9.81
N ALA A 237 3.08 8.22 -9.10
CA ALA A 237 2.92 8.60 -7.71
C ALA A 237 2.31 9.99 -7.62
N GLN A 238 1.04 10.09 -7.19
CA GLN A 238 0.49 11.38 -6.80
C GLN A 238 0.11 11.41 -5.32
N ILE A 239 0.34 12.57 -4.71
CA ILE A 239 0.01 12.81 -3.32
C ILE A 239 -1.51 12.94 -3.22
N CYS A 240 -2.17 12.06 -2.48
CA CYS A 240 -3.59 12.18 -2.16
C CYS A 240 -4.54 12.14 -3.38
N GLU A 241 -4.29 11.25 -4.34
CA GLU A 241 -5.12 11.07 -5.56
C GLU A 241 -6.63 11.00 -5.28
N HIS A 242 -6.97 10.33 -4.18
CA HIS A 242 -8.33 10.19 -3.72
C HIS A 242 -8.40 10.60 -2.27
N TYR A 243 -9.49 11.23 -1.88
CA TYR A 243 -9.62 11.73 -0.52
C TYR A 243 -11.07 11.88 -0.09
N PHE A 244 -11.27 11.75 1.22
CA PHE A 244 -12.48 12.19 1.88
C PHE A 244 -12.31 13.60 2.44
N TYR A 245 -13.37 14.39 2.41
CA TYR A 245 -13.41 15.73 2.99
C TYR A 245 -14.81 16.03 3.54
N ILE A 246 -14.90 17.07 4.38
CA ILE A 246 -16.16 17.49 5.02
C ILE A 246 -16.60 18.83 4.46
N VAL A 247 -17.89 18.94 4.11
CA VAL A 247 -18.60 20.18 3.80
C VAL A 247 -19.97 20.11 4.46
N ASP A 248 -20.36 21.15 5.20
CA ASP A 248 -21.66 21.25 5.87
C ASP A 248 -22.04 20.01 6.71
N ASP A 249 -21.10 19.51 7.53
CA ASP A 249 -21.21 18.29 8.35
C ASP A 249 -21.43 16.98 7.58
N GLU A 250 -21.23 16.99 6.26
CA GLU A 250 -21.38 15.84 5.38
C GLU A 250 -20.04 15.37 4.83
N VAL A 251 -19.89 14.06 4.66
CA VAL A 251 -18.65 13.45 4.16
C VAL A 251 -18.76 13.23 2.65
N TYR A 252 -17.79 13.78 1.92
CA TYR A 252 -17.66 13.63 0.48
C TYR A 252 -16.43 12.82 0.11
N PHE A 253 -16.51 12.06 -0.98
CA PHE A 253 -15.38 11.36 -1.59
C PHE A 253 -15.04 12.01 -2.93
N LYS A 254 -13.78 12.37 -3.13
CA LYS A 254 -13.24 12.76 -4.44
C LYS A 254 -12.31 11.67 -4.93
N ARG A 255 -12.61 11.13 -6.11
CA ARG A 255 -11.69 10.29 -6.88
C ARG A 255 -11.02 11.14 -7.96
N ALA A 256 -9.85 10.73 -8.43
CA ALA A 256 -9.05 11.53 -9.36
C ALA A 256 -9.75 11.73 -10.71
N ASP A 257 -10.48 10.71 -11.16
CA ASP A 257 -11.16 10.61 -12.46
C ASP A 257 -12.68 10.82 -12.40
N LYS A 258 -13.23 11.20 -11.24
CA LYS A 258 -14.67 11.39 -11.03
C LYS A 258 -14.99 12.65 -10.26
N ASP A 259 -16.20 13.15 -10.42
CA ASP A 259 -16.73 14.21 -9.57
C ASP A 259 -16.85 13.78 -8.11
N SER A 260 -16.92 14.77 -7.22
CA SER A 260 -17.15 14.50 -5.80
C SER A 260 -18.53 13.91 -5.57
N ASP A 261 -18.58 12.94 -4.67
CA ASP A 261 -19.79 12.20 -4.36
C ASP A 261 -20.06 12.25 -2.86
N LYS A 262 -21.31 12.45 -2.47
CA LYS A 262 -21.72 12.45 -1.07
C LYS A 262 -21.82 11.01 -0.58
N MET A 263 -21.20 10.71 0.55
CA MET A 263 -21.21 9.37 1.13
C MET A 263 -22.50 9.11 1.89
N THR A 264 -23.37 8.26 1.33
CA THR A 264 -24.58 7.76 2.00
C THR A 264 -24.25 6.66 3.00
N TYR A 265 -23.19 5.89 2.74
CA TYR A 265 -22.60 4.94 3.68
C TYR A 265 -21.11 5.24 3.85
N PHE A 266 -20.65 5.25 5.09
CA PHE A 266 -19.25 5.49 5.43
C PHE A 266 -18.95 4.77 6.75
N SER A 267 -18.21 3.66 6.68
CA SER A 267 -18.04 2.76 7.82
C SER A 267 -16.63 2.18 7.92
N LEU A 268 -16.14 2.08 9.15
CA LEU A 268 -14.96 1.32 9.52
C LEU A 268 -15.36 -0.14 9.79
N THR A 269 -14.52 -1.13 9.46
CA THR A 269 -14.84 -2.55 9.72
C THR A 269 -14.27 -3.09 11.03
N SER A 270 -15.02 -3.98 11.71
CA SER A 270 -14.68 -4.54 13.04
C SER A 270 -13.45 -5.45 13.09
N ASP A 271 -13.03 -5.98 11.96
CA ASP A 271 -11.87 -6.83 11.86
C ASP A 271 -10.56 -6.05 11.72
N GLU A 272 -10.64 -4.74 11.51
CA GLU A 272 -9.49 -3.84 11.44
C GLU A 272 -8.66 -3.87 12.73
N ASP A 273 -9.30 -3.72 13.90
CA ASP A 273 -8.59 -3.68 15.19
C ASP A 273 -7.79 -4.98 15.43
N LYS A 274 -8.40 -6.13 15.11
CA LYS A 274 -7.75 -7.44 15.22
C LYS A 274 -6.55 -7.56 14.28
N ARG A 275 -6.63 -7.01 13.06
CA ARG A 275 -5.52 -7.00 12.10
C ARG A 275 -4.40 -6.07 12.56
N VAL A 276 -4.72 -4.86 12.99
CA VAL A 276 -3.76 -3.87 13.48
C VAL A 276 -2.92 -4.44 14.62
N VAL A 277 -3.54 -5.14 15.58
CA VAL A 277 -2.82 -5.82 16.67
C VAL A 277 -1.85 -6.86 16.12
N LYS A 278 -2.25 -7.66 15.12
CA LYS A 278 -1.36 -8.64 14.48
C LYS A 278 -0.21 -7.99 13.71
N TYR A 279 -0.46 -6.88 12.99
CA TYR A 279 0.60 -6.12 12.32
C TYR A 279 1.63 -5.58 13.31
N LYS A 280 1.16 -4.89 14.36
CA LYS A 280 2.02 -4.36 15.43
C LYS A 280 2.85 -5.48 16.09
N SER A 281 2.25 -6.65 16.30
CA SER A 281 2.94 -7.80 16.88
C SER A 281 4.02 -8.37 15.97
N ALA A 282 3.73 -8.53 14.67
CA ALA A 282 4.66 -9.03 13.67
C ALA A 282 5.86 -8.10 13.49
N LEU A 283 5.59 -6.79 13.36
CA LEU A 283 6.63 -5.76 13.26
C LEU A 283 7.47 -5.71 14.53
N LYS A 284 6.87 -5.82 15.72
CA LYS A 284 7.60 -5.88 16.99
C LYS A 284 8.54 -7.08 17.03
N ALA A 285 8.06 -8.26 16.63
CA ALA A 285 8.89 -9.46 16.58
C ALA A 285 10.09 -9.29 15.61
N GLN A 286 9.87 -8.71 14.43
CA GLN A 286 10.95 -8.37 13.50
C GLN A 286 11.97 -7.42 14.12
N CYS A 287 11.51 -6.30 14.71
CA CYS A 287 12.38 -5.33 15.34
C CYS A 287 13.23 -5.95 16.45
N LEU A 288 12.62 -6.79 17.31
CA LEU A 288 13.34 -7.47 18.38
C LEU A 288 14.45 -8.37 17.83
N ARG A 289 14.14 -9.16 16.78
CA ARG A 289 15.11 -10.04 16.13
C ARG A 289 16.28 -9.26 15.53
N GLU A 290 15.98 -8.24 14.73
CA GLU A 290 16.99 -7.41 14.03
C GLU A 290 17.85 -6.63 15.02
N SER A 291 17.23 -6.01 16.02
CA SER A 291 17.94 -5.18 17.01
C SER A 291 18.85 -6.01 17.91
N LYS A 292 18.44 -7.24 18.27
CA LYS A 292 19.30 -8.17 19.01
C LYS A 292 20.48 -8.65 18.16
N ALA A 293 20.23 -9.04 16.91
CA ALA A 293 21.28 -9.47 15.99
C ALA A 293 22.33 -8.36 15.77
N ALA A 294 21.87 -7.11 15.66
CA ALA A 294 22.73 -5.93 15.51
C ALA A 294 23.28 -5.37 16.84
N LYS A 295 23.02 -6.03 17.99
CA LYS A 295 23.44 -5.58 19.33
C LYS A 295 23.04 -4.13 19.68
N LEU A 296 21.91 -3.66 19.14
CA LEU A 296 21.37 -2.31 19.38
C LEU A 296 20.64 -2.19 20.73
N CYS A 297 20.28 -3.32 21.34
CA CYS A 297 19.56 -3.41 22.59
C CYS A 297 19.91 -4.71 23.33
N LYS A 298 19.48 -4.80 24.59
CA LYS A 298 19.60 -6.00 25.43
C LYS A 298 18.26 -6.66 25.71
#